data_AF-A0ABD3TIL3-F1
#
_entry.id   AF-A0ABD3TIL3-F1
#
_cell.length_a   1.000
_cell.length_b   1.000
_cell.length_c   1.000
_cell.angle_alpha   90.00
_cell.angle_beta   90.00
_cell.angle_gamma   90.00
#
_symmetry.space_group_name_H-M   'P 1'
#
loop_
_entity.id
_entity.type
_entity.pdbx_description
1 polymer ?
#
loop_
_entity_poly.entity_id
_entity_poly.type
_entity_poly.pdbx_seq_one_letter_code
_entity_poly.pdbx_strand_id
1 'polypeptide(L)'
;MNDFEKCTMFKDLKKNCLDISRKMIIWPVDYDRLTTIVNSGLNVDQQTMDIYPDDVQQSYVTFPVSVKADGNCLPYSGSVLAFGNDRYGTEIRAKIIIEQTLYEEYYLQENYLKNGLDDPPKFDIKKAFAMYSDEYKHGTGRLNDKTTLQDIYEREVMKIRKRSTYMGIWQIFALSSVLQQNVFSIYSKLGNVNVRKDLHKINHPRVNVCENRILYIMWTSRRSDMTRGHWLPNQPVLLIDVTVESKDQANEQQNEFENHEIEMETNVTCENYEMATKASSENNKMATDEIGENNEIGTNITSENNEMATNVTSENNEMATDAKGENNEMATNVSSVNNEMATDKKGENNEMATYETGENNEMATNATAENNEMVTDERG
;
A
#
# COMPACT_ATOMS: atom_id res chain seq x y z
N MET A 1 -10.61 -22.48 -3.57
CA MET A 1 -11.19 -22.36 -4.95
C MET A 1 -12.61 -21.82 -4.98
N ASN A 2 -13.60 -22.43 -4.32
CA ASN A 2 -15.00 -21.96 -4.39
C ASN A 2 -15.16 -20.48 -4.02
N ASP A 3 -14.37 -19.98 -3.08
CA ASP A 3 -14.40 -18.57 -2.69
C ASP A 3 -13.77 -17.64 -3.74
N PHE A 4 -12.78 -18.12 -4.49
CA PHE A 4 -12.19 -17.37 -5.62
C PHE A 4 -13.16 -17.31 -6.81
N GLU A 5 -13.87 -18.40 -7.09
CA GLU A 5 -14.84 -18.47 -8.19
C GLU A 5 -16.00 -17.47 -8.01
N LYS A 6 -16.32 -17.06 -6.79
CA LYS A 6 -17.37 -16.06 -6.51
C LYS A 6 -16.92 -14.62 -6.74
N CYS A 7 -15.62 -14.32 -6.74
CA CYS A 7 -15.11 -12.95 -6.87
C CYS A 7 -15.40 -12.39 -8.27
N THR A 8 -16.04 -11.22 -8.37
CA THR A 8 -16.30 -10.57 -9.66
C THR A 8 -15.28 -9.48 -9.98
N MET A 9 -14.63 -8.91 -8.96
CA MET A 9 -13.60 -7.88 -9.09
C MET A 9 -12.27 -8.34 -8.47
N PHE A 10 -11.15 -7.82 -9.00
CA PHE A 10 -9.81 -8.13 -8.48
C PHE A 10 -9.64 -7.72 -7.01
N LYS A 11 -10.22 -6.60 -6.59
CA LYS A 11 -10.22 -6.17 -5.17
C LYS A 11 -10.84 -7.20 -4.22
N ASP A 12 -11.91 -7.88 -4.66
CA ASP A 12 -12.61 -8.89 -3.86
C ASP A 12 -11.76 -10.17 -3.79
N LEU A 13 -11.12 -10.51 -4.92
CA LEU A 13 -10.16 -11.61 -4.97
C LEU A 13 -8.98 -11.36 -4.02
N LYS A 14 -8.44 -10.14 -3.97
CA LYS A 14 -7.35 -9.74 -3.08
C LYS A 14 -7.71 -9.90 -1.61
N LYS A 15 -8.90 -9.45 -1.20
CA LYS A 15 -9.42 -9.67 0.15
C LYS A 15 -9.52 -11.17 0.48
N ASN A 16 -10.12 -11.96 -0.41
CA ASN A 16 -10.25 -13.40 -0.19
C ASN A 16 -8.90 -14.12 -0.14
N CYS A 17 -7.94 -13.71 -0.97
CA CYS A 17 -6.58 -14.26 -0.95
C CYS A 17 -5.88 -13.98 0.38
N LEU A 18 -6.02 -12.78 0.95
CA LEU A 18 -5.48 -12.44 2.28
C LEU A 18 -6.11 -13.29 3.39
N ASP A 19 -7.42 -13.51 3.34
CA ASP A 19 -8.11 -14.30 4.36
C ASP A 19 -7.80 -15.79 4.25
N ILE A 20 -7.66 -16.31 3.03
CA ILE A 20 -7.35 -17.72 2.77
C ILE A 20 -5.87 -18.01 3.01
N SER A 21 -4.95 -17.11 2.65
CA SER A 21 -3.51 -17.32 2.88
C SER A 21 -3.18 -17.47 4.37
N ARG A 22 -3.92 -16.78 5.25
CA ARG A 22 -3.81 -16.91 6.71
C ARG A 22 -4.35 -18.25 7.26
N LYS A 23 -5.22 -18.92 6.51
CA LYS A 23 -5.90 -20.16 6.93
C LYS A 23 -5.36 -21.40 6.24
N MET A 24 -4.69 -21.24 5.09
CA MET A 24 -4.05 -22.34 4.40
C MET A 24 -2.93 -22.88 5.27
N ILE A 25 -3.15 -24.07 5.82
CA ILE A 25 -2.06 -24.92 6.28
C ILE A 25 -1.22 -25.18 5.04
N ILE A 26 -0.02 -24.61 5.03
CA ILE A 26 0.93 -24.82 3.95
C ILE A 26 1.30 -26.29 4.03
N TRP A 27 0.76 -27.11 3.11
CA TRP A 27 1.42 -28.36 2.77
C TRP A 27 2.79 -27.96 2.21
N PRO A 28 3.88 -28.17 2.97
CA PRO A 28 5.19 -27.74 2.53
C PRO A 28 5.50 -28.47 1.22
N VAL A 29 6.16 -27.76 0.31
CA VAL A 29 6.67 -28.41 -0.88
C VAL A 29 7.76 -29.36 -0.40
N ASP A 30 7.67 -30.62 -0.80
CA ASP A 30 8.64 -31.63 -0.43
C ASP A 30 9.88 -31.47 -1.32
N TYR A 31 10.86 -30.72 -0.80
CA TYR A 31 12.06 -30.34 -1.58
C TYR A 31 13.04 -31.50 -1.78
N ASP A 32 13.03 -32.46 -0.85
CA ASP A 32 13.94 -33.61 -0.86
C ASP A 32 13.45 -34.72 -1.77
N ARG A 33 12.15 -34.76 -2.08
CA ARG A 33 11.59 -35.75 -2.99
C ARG A 33 11.96 -35.53 -4.44
N LEU A 34 12.50 -36.58 -5.04
CA LEU A 34 12.70 -36.67 -6.47
C LEU A 34 11.50 -37.42 -7.11
N THR A 35 10.57 -36.68 -7.71
CA THR A 35 9.52 -37.30 -8.52
C THR A 35 10.10 -37.83 -9.82
N THR A 36 9.87 -39.11 -10.10
CA THR A 36 10.37 -39.85 -11.26
C THR A 36 9.22 -40.46 -12.05
N ILE A 37 9.47 -40.85 -13.30
CA ILE A 37 8.48 -41.56 -14.13
C ILE A 37 8.00 -42.83 -13.42
N VAL A 38 8.93 -43.54 -12.75
CA VAL A 38 8.64 -44.79 -12.07
C VAL A 38 7.77 -44.58 -10.83
N ASN A 39 8.09 -43.61 -9.97
CA ASN A 39 7.32 -43.40 -8.73
C ASN A 39 5.98 -42.67 -8.95
N SER A 40 5.88 -41.85 -9.99
CA SER A 40 4.64 -41.14 -10.32
C SER A 40 3.64 -41.97 -11.13
N GLY A 41 4.12 -43.01 -11.83
CA GLY A 41 3.30 -43.83 -12.75
C GLY A 41 2.83 -43.06 -14.00
N LEU A 42 3.43 -41.90 -14.29
CA LEU A 42 3.09 -41.10 -15.47
C LEU A 42 3.73 -41.68 -16.73
N ASN A 43 3.08 -41.49 -17.88
CA ASN A 43 3.60 -41.94 -19.17
C ASN A 43 4.38 -40.83 -19.87
N VAL A 44 5.45 -41.20 -20.56
CA VAL A 44 6.21 -40.28 -21.43
C VAL A 44 5.28 -39.70 -22.52
N ASP A 45 5.29 -38.38 -22.67
CA ASP A 45 4.61 -37.67 -23.75
C ASP A 45 5.51 -37.66 -24.99
N GLN A 46 5.36 -38.68 -25.84
CA GLN A 46 6.19 -38.85 -27.04
C GLN A 46 6.08 -37.66 -28.01
N GLN A 47 4.91 -37.04 -28.15
CA GLN A 47 4.72 -35.90 -29.05
C GLN A 47 5.54 -34.69 -28.59
N THR A 48 5.60 -34.47 -27.28
CA THR A 48 6.42 -33.41 -26.70
C THR A 48 7.91 -33.74 -26.79
N MET A 49 8.27 -35.02 -26.65
CA MET A 49 9.64 -35.49 -26.83
C MET A 49 10.17 -35.24 -28.24
N ASP A 50 9.33 -35.44 -29.27
CA ASP A 50 9.72 -35.25 -30.68
C ASP A 50 10.05 -33.79 -31.02
N ILE A 51 9.58 -32.84 -30.22
CA ILE A 51 9.82 -31.40 -30.38
C ILE A 51 10.72 -30.83 -29.27
N TYR A 52 11.34 -31.70 -28.48
CA TYR A 52 12.27 -31.34 -27.43
C TYR A 52 13.52 -30.66 -28.03
N PRO A 53 13.88 -29.46 -27.58
CA PRO A 53 14.96 -28.71 -28.22
C PRO A 53 16.34 -29.21 -27.75
N ASP A 54 17.23 -29.41 -28.71
CA ASP A 54 18.61 -29.92 -28.54
C ASP A 54 19.58 -28.93 -27.88
N ASP A 55 19.18 -27.67 -27.69
CA ASP A 55 19.97 -26.66 -26.97
C ASP A 55 19.68 -26.60 -25.47
N VAL A 56 18.79 -27.44 -24.95
CA VAL A 56 18.55 -27.51 -23.50
C VAL A 56 19.51 -28.48 -22.86
N GLN A 57 20.47 -27.92 -22.12
CA GLN A 57 21.33 -28.68 -21.22
C GLN A 57 20.58 -28.88 -19.90
N GLN A 58 20.34 -30.14 -19.56
CA GLN A 58 19.70 -30.50 -18.30
C GLN A 58 20.75 -30.88 -17.26
N SER A 59 20.47 -30.61 -15.99
CA SER A 59 21.30 -31.06 -14.86
C SER A 59 21.19 -32.57 -14.61
N TYR A 60 20.12 -33.20 -15.10
CA TYR A 60 19.80 -34.63 -14.97
C TYR A 60 18.85 -35.04 -16.10
N VAL A 61 18.71 -36.35 -16.37
CA VAL A 61 17.97 -36.84 -17.55
C VAL A 61 16.46 -36.83 -17.28
N THR A 62 15.75 -35.85 -17.84
CA THR A 62 14.29 -35.72 -17.69
C THR A 62 13.56 -35.97 -18.99
N PHE A 63 12.32 -36.45 -18.87
CA PHE A 63 11.43 -36.69 -20.00
C PHE A 63 10.10 -35.96 -19.79
N PRO A 64 9.51 -35.42 -20.86
CA PRO A 64 8.16 -34.86 -20.79
C PRO A 64 7.16 -35.97 -20.50
N VAL A 65 6.23 -35.72 -19.58
CA VAL A 65 5.21 -36.71 -19.20
C VAL A 65 3.79 -36.18 -19.36
N SER A 66 2.87 -37.09 -19.67
CA SER A 66 1.47 -36.74 -19.89
C SER A 66 0.75 -36.46 -18.58
N VAL A 67 0.37 -35.20 -18.38
CA VAL A 67 -0.63 -34.78 -17.38
C VAL A 67 -1.97 -34.48 -18.04
N LYS A 68 -3.06 -34.54 -17.25
CA LYS A 68 -4.41 -34.22 -17.74
C LYS A 68 -4.45 -32.84 -18.38
N ALA A 69 -4.96 -32.78 -19.61
CA ALA A 69 -5.01 -31.57 -20.44
C ALA A 69 -6.44 -30.98 -20.49
N ASP A 70 -6.97 -30.62 -19.33
CA ASP A 70 -8.33 -30.10 -19.12
C ASP A 70 -8.34 -28.63 -18.65
N GLY A 71 -7.27 -27.89 -18.98
CA GLY A 71 -7.00 -26.56 -18.43
C GLY A 71 -6.39 -26.56 -17.02
N ASN A 72 -6.19 -27.72 -16.38
CA ASN A 72 -5.47 -27.83 -15.10
C ASN A 72 -4.06 -28.45 -15.25
N CYS A 73 -3.52 -28.51 -16.47
CA CYS A 73 -2.21 -29.09 -16.74
C CYS A 73 -1.08 -28.46 -15.90
N LEU A 74 -1.03 -27.12 -15.77
CA LEU A 74 0.00 -26.45 -14.98
C LEU A 74 -0.17 -26.71 -13.47
N PRO A 75 -1.36 -26.59 -12.87
CA PRO A 75 -1.55 -26.96 -11.48
C PRO A 75 -1.29 -28.44 -11.17
N TYR A 76 -1.70 -29.37 -12.06
CA TYR A 76 -1.37 -30.79 -11.90
C TYR A 76 0.13 -31.03 -12.02
N SER A 77 0.80 -30.31 -12.92
CA SER A 77 2.26 -30.35 -13.04
C SER A 77 2.94 -29.92 -11.74
N GLY A 78 2.53 -28.78 -11.17
CA GLY A 78 3.03 -28.34 -9.88
C GLY A 78 2.73 -29.32 -8.75
N SER A 79 1.58 -30.01 -8.80
CA SER A 79 1.21 -31.02 -7.80
C SER A 79 2.16 -32.22 -7.87
N VAL A 80 2.49 -32.69 -9.07
CA VAL A 80 3.44 -33.78 -9.27
C VAL A 80 4.85 -33.38 -8.82
N LEU A 81 5.26 -32.14 -9.12
CA LEU A 81 6.56 -31.61 -8.71
C LEU A 81 6.66 -31.43 -7.19
N ALA A 82 5.57 -31.02 -6.52
CA ALA A 82 5.57 -30.76 -5.09
C ALA A 82 5.24 -31.98 -4.21
N PHE A 83 4.45 -32.92 -4.71
CA PHE A 83 3.84 -34.00 -3.90
C PHE A 83 3.91 -35.39 -4.59
N GLY A 84 4.59 -35.49 -5.72
CA GLY A 84 4.77 -36.74 -6.48
C GLY A 84 3.51 -37.29 -7.17
N ASN A 85 2.38 -36.59 -7.12
CA ASN A 85 1.13 -37.01 -7.77
C ASN A 85 0.23 -35.81 -8.13
N ASP A 86 -0.79 -35.99 -8.96
CA ASP A 86 -1.64 -34.92 -9.49
C ASP A 86 -2.85 -34.54 -8.59
N ARG A 87 -3.01 -35.18 -7.42
CA ARG A 87 -4.23 -35.04 -6.58
C ARG A 87 -4.41 -33.64 -5.98
N TYR A 88 -3.33 -32.88 -5.82
CA TYR A 88 -3.32 -31.56 -5.20
C TYR A 88 -3.32 -30.41 -6.23
N GLY A 89 -3.68 -30.68 -7.49
CA GLY A 89 -3.75 -29.61 -8.51
C GLY A 89 -4.73 -28.49 -8.18
N THR A 90 -5.82 -28.77 -7.44
CA THR A 90 -6.72 -27.72 -6.93
C THR A 90 -6.01 -26.78 -5.96
N GLU A 91 -5.14 -27.34 -5.12
CA GLU A 91 -4.38 -26.59 -4.12
C GLU A 91 -3.30 -25.76 -4.77
N ILE A 92 -2.55 -26.33 -5.73
CA ILE A 92 -1.57 -25.58 -6.52
C ILE A 92 -2.22 -24.43 -7.28
N ARG A 93 -3.40 -24.64 -7.88
CA ARG A 93 -4.16 -23.56 -8.52
C ARG A 93 -4.48 -22.44 -7.52
N ALA A 94 -4.92 -22.79 -6.32
CA ALA A 94 -5.20 -21.82 -5.27
C ALA A 94 -3.94 -21.05 -4.86
N LYS A 95 -2.80 -21.73 -4.66
CA LYS A 95 -1.51 -21.12 -4.35
C LYS A 95 -1.04 -20.16 -5.45
N ILE A 96 -1.19 -20.54 -6.74
CA ILE A 96 -0.86 -19.65 -7.88
C ILE A 96 -1.71 -18.38 -7.85
N ILE A 97 -3.03 -18.49 -7.62
CA ILE A 97 -3.94 -17.34 -7.55
C ILE A 97 -3.54 -16.40 -6.40
N ILE A 98 -3.29 -16.95 -5.22
CA ILE A 98 -2.87 -16.19 -4.03
C ILE A 98 -1.54 -15.48 -4.31
N GLU A 99 -0.55 -16.20 -4.82
CA GLU A 99 0.78 -15.65 -5.15
C GLU A 99 0.67 -14.46 -6.11
N GLN A 100 -0.07 -14.62 -7.21
CA GLN A 100 -0.21 -13.56 -8.20
C GLN A 100 -1.02 -12.36 -7.71
N THR A 101 -2.01 -12.61 -6.85
CA THR A 101 -2.90 -11.55 -6.34
C THR A 101 -2.22 -10.74 -5.23
N LEU A 102 -1.47 -11.39 -4.34
CA LEU A 102 -0.84 -10.73 -3.20
C LEU A 102 0.50 -10.07 -3.56
N TYR A 103 1.22 -10.59 -4.56
CA TYR A 103 2.53 -10.10 -4.97
C TYR A 103 2.55 -9.51 -6.37
N GLU A 104 1.43 -8.97 -6.84
CA GLU A 104 1.26 -8.31 -8.14
C GLU A 104 2.41 -7.37 -8.53
N GLU A 105 2.83 -6.50 -7.60
CA GLU A 105 3.89 -5.52 -7.88
C GLU A 105 5.20 -6.19 -8.31
N TYR A 106 5.48 -7.38 -7.79
CA TYR A 106 6.67 -8.16 -8.13
C TYR A 106 6.61 -8.70 -9.56
N TYR A 107 5.44 -9.20 -9.99
CA TYR A 107 5.24 -9.71 -11.36
C TYR A 107 5.13 -8.60 -12.43
N LEU A 108 5.07 -7.33 -12.01
CA LEU A 108 5.09 -6.15 -12.86
C LEU A 108 6.41 -5.36 -12.79
N GLN A 109 7.44 -5.92 -12.13
CA GLN A 109 8.77 -5.33 -12.03
C GLN A 109 9.69 -5.77 -13.18
N GLU A 110 10.33 -4.81 -13.83
CA GLU A 110 11.19 -5.03 -15.00
C GLU A 110 12.40 -5.92 -14.68
N ASN A 111 13.07 -5.66 -13.55
CA ASN A 111 14.22 -6.42 -13.07
C ASN A 111 13.82 -7.88 -12.78
N TYR A 112 12.70 -8.11 -12.09
CA TYR A 112 12.22 -9.47 -11.83
C TYR A 112 11.98 -10.23 -13.13
N LEU A 113 11.28 -9.62 -14.07
CA LEU A 113 10.91 -10.23 -15.34
C LEU A 113 12.12 -10.52 -16.24
N LYS A 114 13.18 -9.73 -16.14
CA LYS A 114 14.46 -9.95 -16.86
C LYS A 114 15.32 -11.06 -16.28
N ASN A 115 15.12 -11.43 -15.02
CA ASN A 115 15.93 -12.47 -14.39
C ASN A 115 15.77 -13.81 -15.14
N GLY A 116 16.90 -14.51 -15.27
CA GLY A 116 17.02 -15.80 -15.95
C GLY A 116 16.99 -15.75 -17.47
N LEU A 117 17.01 -14.54 -18.08
CA LEU A 117 17.26 -14.36 -19.51
C LEU A 117 18.77 -14.28 -19.79
N ASP A 118 19.24 -15.01 -20.80
CA ASP A 118 20.66 -14.96 -21.22
C ASP A 118 21.03 -13.63 -21.88
N ASP A 119 20.12 -13.08 -22.69
CA ASP A 119 20.26 -11.78 -23.37
C ASP A 119 18.99 -10.94 -23.15
N PRO A 120 18.89 -10.24 -22.00
CA PRO A 120 17.68 -9.52 -21.65
C PRO A 120 17.41 -8.40 -22.66
N PRO A 121 16.16 -8.27 -23.14
CA PRO A 121 15.87 -7.29 -24.16
C PRO A 121 16.06 -5.86 -23.67
N LYS A 122 16.48 -5.00 -24.61
CA LYS A 122 16.58 -3.55 -24.40
C LYS A 122 15.22 -2.84 -24.40
N PHE A 123 14.16 -3.53 -24.81
CA PHE A 123 12.79 -3.04 -24.77
C PHE A 123 12.12 -3.39 -23.42
N ASP A 124 10.96 -2.77 -23.17
CA ASP A 124 10.15 -3.01 -21.96
C ASP A 124 9.56 -4.42 -21.98
N ILE A 125 10.13 -5.33 -21.18
CA ILE A 125 9.76 -6.75 -21.17
C ILE A 125 8.31 -6.96 -20.69
N LYS A 126 7.78 -6.06 -19.86
CA LYS A 126 6.39 -6.15 -19.38
C LYS A 126 5.42 -6.07 -20.55
N LYS A 127 5.74 -5.25 -21.57
CA LYS A 127 4.92 -5.13 -22.77
C LYS A 127 4.91 -6.44 -23.56
N ALA A 128 6.05 -7.11 -23.69
CA ALA A 128 6.10 -8.40 -24.36
C ALA A 128 5.24 -9.44 -23.64
N PHE A 129 5.39 -9.58 -22.31
CA PHE A 129 4.55 -10.53 -21.57
C PHE A 129 3.07 -10.17 -21.58
N ALA A 130 2.72 -8.88 -21.54
CA ALA A 130 1.35 -8.45 -21.75
C ALA A 130 0.82 -8.83 -23.13
N MET A 131 1.63 -8.70 -24.20
CA MET A 131 1.22 -9.11 -25.55
C MET A 131 1.03 -10.63 -25.71
N TYR A 132 1.58 -11.45 -24.82
CA TYR A 132 1.39 -12.91 -24.82
C TYR A 132 0.12 -13.35 -24.09
N SER A 133 -0.54 -12.43 -23.39
CA SER A 133 -1.81 -12.68 -22.72
C SER A 133 -2.95 -12.83 -23.73
N ASP A 134 -3.88 -13.76 -23.46
CA ASP A 134 -5.12 -13.85 -24.24
C ASP A 134 -6.03 -12.62 -23.99
N GLU A 135 -5.83 -11.93 -22.86
CA GLU A 135 -6.56 -10.71 -22.49
C GLU A 135 -6.02 -9.46 -23.21
N TYR A 136 -4.92 -9.58 -23.95
CA TYR A 136 -4.41 -8.50 -24.79
C TYR A 136 -5.20 -8.39 -26.09
N LYS A 137 -5.91 -7.27 -26.24
CA LYS A 137 -6.66 -6.95 -27.46
C LYS A 137 -5.80 -6.11 -28.41
N HIS A 138 -5.49 -6.68 -29.57
CA HIS A 138 -4.76 -5.97 -30.61
C HIS A 138 -5.52 -4.71 -31.06
N GLY A 139 -4.84 -3.56 -31.08
CA GLY A 139 -5.37 -2.30 -31.61
C GLY A 139 -6.19 -1.45 -30.62
N THR A 140 -6.36 -1.83 -29.36
CA THR A 140 -7.18 -1.08 -28.37
C THR A 140 -6.41 -0.01 -27.59
N GLY A 141 -5.29 0.49 -28.13
CA GLY A 141 -4.43 1.47 -27.47
C GLY A 141 -3.00 0.97 -27.31
N ARG A 142 -2.05 1.90 -27.23
CA ARG A 142 -0.64 1.54 -27.00
C ARG A 142 -0.47 1.08 -25.54
N LEU A 143 0.30 0.02 -25.30
CA LEU A 143 0.78 -0.38 -23.96
C LEU A 143 1.75 0.68 -23.42
N ASN A 144 1.22 1.86 -23.09
CA ASN A 144 2.00 3.07 -22.86
C ASN A 144 1.91 3.59 -21.43
N ASP A 145 0.91 3.16 -20.66
CA ASP A 145 0.78 3.51 -19.26
C ASP A 145 0.81 2.26 -18.36
N LYS A 146 1.24 2.46 -17.11
CA LYS A 146 1.34 1.43 -16.08
C LYS A 146 -0.04 0.77 -15.84
N THR A 147 -1.11 1.56 -15.94
CA THR A 147 -2.49 1.14 -15.71
C THR A 147 -2.95 0.06 -16.69
N THR A 148 -2.65 0.19 -17.99
CA THR A 148 -3.07 -0.83 -18.98
C THR A 148 -2.38 -2.18 -18.75
N LEU A 149 -1.09 -2.17 -18.39
CA LEU A 149 -0.34 -3.40 -18.11
C LEU A 149 -0.89 -4.10 -16.87
N GLN A 150 -1.14 -3.33 -15.82
CA GLN A 150 -1.73 -3.82 -14.58
C GLN A 150 -3.11 -4.44 -14.84
N ASP A 151 -3.95 -3.76 -15.59
CA ASP A 151 -5.29 -4.21 -15.95
C ASP A 151 -5.30 -5.52 -16.79
N ILE A 152 -4.32 -5.71 -17.71
CA ILE A 152 -4.14 -7.00 -18.41
C ILE A 152 -3.75 -8.10 -17.42
N TYR A 153 -2.79 -7.82 -16.53
CA TYR A 153 -2.35 -8.77 -15.52
C TYR A 153 -3.50 -9.17 -14.58
N GLU A 154 -4.24 -8.21 -14.03
CA GLU A 154 -5.39 -8.45 -13.16
C GLU A 154 -6.45 -9.30 -13.86
N ARG A 155 -6.73 -9.05 -15.15
CA ARG A 155 -7.66 -9.88 -15.94
C ARG A 155 -7.20 -11.32 -16.07
N GLU A 156 -5.91 -11.57 -16.34
CA GLU A 156 -5.38 -12.93 -16.39
C GLU A 156 -5.53 -13.65 -15.06
N VAL A 157 -5.23 -12.97 -13.95
CA VAL A 157 -5.42 -13.55 -12.60
C VAL A 157 -6.90 -13.83 -12.32
N MET A 158 -7.79 -12.91 -12.70
CA MET A 158 -9.24 -13.10 -12.56
C MET A 158 -9.79 -14.22 -13.43
N LYS A 159 -9.18 -14.49 -14.58
CA LYS A 159 -9.55 -15.59 -15.49
C LYS A 159 -9.28 -16.95 -14.84
N ILE A 160 -8.07 -17.14 -14.28
CA ILE A 160 -7.64 -18.43 -13.72
C ILE A 160 -8.33 -18.82 -12.40
N ARG A 161 -9.09 -17.89 -11.80
CA ARG A 161 -9.91 -18.16 -10.61
C ARG A 161 -10.91 -19.30 -10.82
N LYS A 162 -11.35 -19.51 -12.08
CA LYS A 162 -12.27 -20.58 -12.47
C LYS A 162 -11.47 -21.85 -12.75
N ARG A 163 -11.89 -22.97 -12.17
CA ARG A 163 -11.32 -24.30 -12.49
C ARG A 163 -11.29 -24.56 -14.00
N SER A 164 -10.34 -25.40 -14.44
CA SER A 164 -10.22 -25.80 -15.85
C SER A 164 -9.99 -24.66 -16.84
N THR A 165 -9.48 -23.53 -16.34
CA THR A 165 -9.03 -22.42 -17.18
C THR A 165 -7.54 -22.56 -17.44
N TYR A 166 -7.14 -22.43 -18.71
CA TYR A 166 -5.74 -22.43 -19.16
C TYR A 166 -4.91 -21.35 -18.46
N MET A 167 -3.63 -21.66 -18.27
CA MET A 167 -2.67 -20.81 -17.59
C MET A 167 -1.52 -20.47 -18.53
N GLY A 168 -1.10 -19.21 -18.51
CA GLY A 168 -0.06 -18.66 -19.36
C GLY A 168 1.28 -18.49 -18.63
N ILE A 169 2.14 -17.67 -19.22
CA ILE A 169 3.51 -17.46 -18.71
C ILE A 169 3.54 -16.86 -17.29
N TRP A 170 2.65 -15.92 -16.97
CA TRP A 170 2.59 -15.34 -15.63
C TRP A 170 2.35 -16.41 -14.56
N GLN A 171 1.56 -17.43 -14.85
CA GLN A 171 1.32 -18.52 -13.90
C GLN A 171 2.51 -19.48 -13.80
N ILE A 172 3.36 -19.61 -14.83
CA ILE A 172 4.64 -20.33 -14.69
C ILE A 172 5.59 -19.56 -13.77
N PHE A 173 5.65 -18.23 -13.86
CA PHE A 173 6.41 -17.41 -12.91
C PHE A 173 5.90 -17.62 -11.48
N ALA A 174 4.58 -17.59 -11.29
CA ALA A 174 3.98 -17.83 -10.00
C ALA A 174 4.21 -19.26 -9.50
N LEU A 175 4.18 -20.26 -10.39
CA LEU A 175 4.46 -21.63 -10.02
C LEU A 175 5.89 -21.81 -9.50
N SER A 176 6.88 -21.13 -10.10
CA SER A 176 8.23 -21.09 -9.55
C SER A 176 8.23 -20.61 -8.09
N SER A 177 7.58 -19.49 -7.79
CA SER A 177 7.44 -18.98 -6.42
C SER A 177 6.64 -19.89 -5.49
N VAL A 178 5.59 -20.56 -5.98
CA VAL A 178 4.80 -21.53 -5.21
C VAL A 178 5.61 -22.76 -4.86
N LEU A 179 6.46 -23.22 -5.77
CA LEU A 179 7.39 -24.34 -5.57
C LEU A 179 8.64 -23.91 -4.80
N GLN A 180 8.92 -22.61 -4.71
CA GLN A 180 10.12 -22.03 -4.10
C GLN A 180 11.42 -22.58 -4.69
N GLN A 181 11.39 -22.91 -5.98
CA GLN A 181 12.51 -23.49 -6.73
C GLN A 181 12.58 -22.88 -8.12
N ASN A 182 13.78 -22.85 -8.70
CA ASN A 182 13.96 -22.40 -10.07
C ASN A 182 13.18 -23.31 -11.04
N VAL A 183 12.43 -22.71 -11.96
CA VAL A 183 11.69 -23.45 -13.01
C VAL A 183 12.18 -23.01 -14.39
N PHE A 184 12.83 -23.89 -15.13
CA PHE A 184 13.15 -23.64 -16.53
C PHE A 184 11.92 -23.85 -17.40
N SER A 185 11.40 -22.75 -17.95
CA SER A 185 10.38 -22.74 -19.01
C SER A 185 11.05 -23.04 -20.35
N ILE A 186 10.92 -24.27 -20.82
CA ILE A 186 11.45 -24.71 -22.11
C ILE A 186 10.46 -24.34 -23.21
N TYR A 187 10.92 -23.55 -24.19
CA TYR A 187 10.11 -23.17 -25.35
C TYR A 187 10.69 -23.81 -26.61
N SER A 188 9.86 -24.47 -27.40
CA SER A 188 10.29 -25.22 -28.57
C SER A 188 10.93 -24.31 -29.64
N LYS A 189 11.92 -24.85 -30.36
CA LYS A 189 12.54 -24.18 -31.53
C LYS A 189 11.58 -24.02 -32.72
N LEU A 190 10.43 -24.70 -32.70
CA LEU A 190 9.40 -24.58 -33.73
C LEU A 190 8.61 -23.27 -33.65
N GLY A 191 8.56 -22.65 -32.46
CA GLY A 191 7.81 -21.41 -32.26
C GLY A 191 8.54 -20.17 -32.75
N ASN A 192 7.86 -19.03 -32.63
CA ASN A 192 8.42 -17.73 -33.00
C ASN A 192 9.74 -17.45 -32.24
N VAL A 193 10.80 -17.11 -32.96
CA VAL A 193 12.14 -16.91 -32.39
C VAL A 193 12.23 -15.76 -31.39
N ASN A 194 11.43 -14.70 -31.56
CA ASN A 194 11.40 -13.58 -30.61
C ASN A 194 10.66 -13.97 -29.34
N VAL A 195 9.53 -14.67 -29.48
CA VAL A 195 8.79 -15.21 -28.32
C VAL A 195 9.64 -16.22 -27.56
N ARG A 196 10.40 -17.05 -28.28
CA ARG A 196 11.34 -18.00 -27.67
C ARG A 196 12.39 -17.29 -26.83
N LYS A 197 12.98 -16.18 -27.30
CA LYS A 197 13.96 -15.41 -26.53
C LYS A 197 13.40 -14.95 -25.18
N ASP A 198 12.11 -14.62 -25.13
CA ASP A 198 11.47 -14.13 -23.91
C ASP A 198 10.95 -15.25 -23.01
N LEU A 199 10.51 -16.38 -23.59
CA LEU A 199 9.85 -17.47 -22.86
C LEU A 199 10.73 -18.70 -22.59
N HIS A 200 11.85 -18.85 -23.30
CA HIS A 200 12.83 -19.90 -23.07
C HIS A 200 13.83 -19.47 -22.00
N LYS A 201 13.42 -19.51 -20.73
CA LYS A 201 14.20 -18.93 -19.64
C LYS A 201 14.03 -19.64 -18.31
N ILE A 202 14.99 -19.44 -17.42
CA ILE A 202 14.87 -19.84 -16.01
C ILE A 202 13.98 -18.82 -15.29
N ASN A 203 12.96 -19.31 -14.61
CA ASN A 203 12.08 -18.50 -13.78
C ASN A 203 12.51 -18.65 -12.33
N HIS A 204 13.06 -17.59 -11.77
CA HIS A 204 13.46 -17.55 -10.38
C HIS A 204 12.25 -17.27 -9.48
N PRO A 205 12.11 -17.99 -8.36
CA PRO A 205 11.04 -17.74 -7.42
C PRO A 205 11.30 -16.43 -6.66
N ARG A 206 10.25 -15.86 -6.07
CA ARG A 206 10.38 -14.71 -5.17
C ARG A 206 11.15 -15.06 -3.88
N VAL A 207 11.03 -16.31 -3.43
CA VAL A 207 11.83 -16.90 -2.34
C VAL A 207 12.33 -18.26 -2.83
N ASN A 208 13.65 -18.45 -2.86
CA ASN A 208 14.26 -19.70 -3.28
C ASN A 208 14.74 -20.49 -2.07
N VAL A 209 14.24 -21.72 -1.91
CA VAL A 209 14.65 -22.63 -0.83
C VAL A 209 15.65 -23.67 -1.31
N CYS A 210 15.68 -23.98 -2.61
CA CYS A 210 16.58 -24.97 -3.19
C CYS A 210 17.27 -24.43 -4.45
N GLU A 211 18.32 -23.63 -4.26
CA GLU A 211 19.02 -22.92 -5.35
C GLU A 211 19.70 -23.87 -6.36
N ASN A 212 20.10 -25.06 -5.91
CA ASN A 212 20.87 -26.02 -6.71
C ASN A 212 20.02 -26.93 -7.60
N ARG A 213 18.68 -26.87 -7.49
CA ARG A 213 17.76 -27.70 -8.26
C ARG A 213 16.93 -26.84 -9.22
N ILE A 214 16.86 -27.28 -10.48
CA ILE A 214 16.05 -26.65 -11.53
C ILE A 214 14.95 -27.62 -11.91
N LEU A 215 13.69 -27.22 -11.74
CA LEU A 215 12.54 -27.95 -12.23
C LEU A 215 12.29 -27.57 -13.70
N TYR A 216 11.74 -28.47 -14.49
CA TYR A 216 11.59 -28.27 -15.93
C TYR A 216 10.11 -28.35 -16.35
N ILE A 217 9.66 -27.32 -17.07
CA ILE A 217 8.33 -27.26 -17.68
C ILE A 217 8.51 -26.85 -19.13
N MET A 218 7.96 -27.63 -20.05
CA MET A 218 8.03 -27.36 -21.48
C MET A 218 6.69 -26.94 -22.05
N TRP A 219 6.72 -25.91 -22.88
CA TRP A 219 5.60 -25.54 -23.74
C TRP A 219 5.46 -26.53 -24.89
N THR A 220 4.29 -27.16 -24.98
CA THR A 220 3.89 -28.04 -26.09
C THR A 220 2.64 -27.51 -26.79
N SER A 221 2.28 -28.16 -27.90
CA SER A 221 1.06 -27.87 -28.65
C SER A 221 0.34 -29.16 -29.02
N ARG A 222 -0.94 -29.28 -28.65
CA ARG A 222 -1.82 -30.38 -29.10
C ARG A 222 -2.65 -30.04 -30.33
N ARG A 223 -2.30 -28.95 -30.99
CA ARG A 223 -3.00 -28.45 -32.18
C ARG A 223 -2.61 -29.29 -33.40
N SER A 224 -3.61 -29.78 -34.13
CA SER A 224 -3.40 -30.55 -35.36
C SER A 224 -3.12 -29.68 -36.59
N ASP A 225 -3.36 -28.37 -36.51
CA ASP A 225 -3.23 -27.41 -37.61
C ASP A 225 -1.83 -26.74 -37.69
N MET A 226 -0.88 -27.18 -36.87
CA MET A 226 0.44 -26.56 -36.79
C MET A 226 1.39 -27.04 -37.89
N THR A 227 2.15 -26.10 -38.43
CA THR A 227 3.27 -26.37 -39.35
C THR A 227 4.57 -25.90 -38.71
N ARG A 228 5.73 -26.37 -39.21
CA ARG A 228 7.05 -25.91 -38.70
C ARG A 228 7.24 -24.38 -38.75
N GLY A 229 6.51 -23.65 -39.60
CA GLY A 229 6.58 -22.19 -39.69
C GLY A 229 5.54 -21.44 -38.85
N HIS A 230 4.55 -22.14 -38.31
CA HIS A 230 3.42 -21.56 -37.57
C HIS A 230 3.07 -22.46 -36.39
N TRP A 231 3.99 -22.57 -35.42
CA TRP A 231 3.77 -23.28 -34.18
C TRP A 231 3.37 -22.32 -33.06
N LEU A 232 2.30 -22.65 -32.35
CA LEU A 232 1.81 -21.90 -31.19
C LEU A 232 1.65 -22.85 -29.99
N PRO A 233 2.17 -22.48 -28.82
CA PRO A 233 2.00 -23.27 -27.60
C PRO A 233 0.55 -23.16 -27.11
N ASN A 234 0.03 -24.23 -26.52
CA ASN A 234 -1.26 -24.19 -25.82
C ASN A 234 -1.30 -25.03 -24.54
N GLN A 235 -0.20 -25.72 -24.20
CA GLN A 235 -0.15 -26.58 -23.03
C GLN A 235 1.27 -26.60 -22.43
N PRO A 236 1.45 -26.28 -21.14
CA PRO A 236 2.66 -26.63 -20.40
C PRO A 236 2.65 -28.10 -19.98
N VAL A 237 3.81 -28.75 -20.06
CA VAL A 237 4.06 -30.15 -19.72
C VAL A 237 5.28 -30.22 -18.80
N LEU A 238 5.16 -30.94 -17.68
CA LEU A 238 6.29 -31.14 -16.77
C LEU A 238 7.28 -32.16 -17.33
N LEU A 239 8.54 -32.03 -16.92
CA LEU A 239 9.59 -33.00 -17.18
C LEU A 239 10.13 -33.53 -15.86
N ILE A 240 10.18 -34.85 -15.74
CA ILE A 240 10.64 -35.57 -14.55
C ILE A 240 11.69 -36.60 -14.92
N ASP A 241 12.51 -36.95 -13.93
CA ASP A 241 13.61 -37.89 -14.09
C ASP A 241 13.10 -39.33 -14.33
N VAL A 242 13.92 -40.17 -14.96
CA VAL A 242 13.70 -41.62 -15.09
C VAL A 242 14.38 -42.42 -13.99
N THR A 243 15.40 -41.86 -13.32
CA THR A 243 16.21 -42.61 -12.35
C THR A 243 15.36 -43.27 -11.28
N VAL A 244 15.59 -44.57 -11.06
CA VAL A 244 14.84 -45.38 -10.10
C VAL A 244 15.51 -45.26 -8.74
N GLU A 245 14.82 -44.73 -7.74
CA GLU A 245 15.22 -44.93 -6.34
C GLU A 245 15.07 -46.42 -5.99
N SER A 246 16.04 -46.97 -5.28
CA SER A 246 16.01 -48.38 -4.90
C SER A 246 14.77 -48.68 -4.04
N LYS A 247 14.12 -49.85 -4.26
CA LYS A 247 12.85 -50.21 -3.59
C LYS A 247 12.92 -50.21 -2.07
N ASP A 248 14.10 -50.40 -1.50
CA ASP A 248 14.33 -50.39 -0.06
C ASP A 248 14.32 -48.95 0.51
N GLN A 249 14.81 -47.97 -0.26
CA GLN A 249 14.74 -46.54 0.09
C GLN A 249 13.33 -45.97 -0.03
N ALA A 250 12.54 -46.42 -1.01
CA ALA A 250 11.17 -45.95 -1.21
C ALA A 250 10.24 -46.33 -0.03
N ASN A 251 10.42 -47.51 0.57
CA ASN A 251 9.61 -47.96 1.72
C ASN A 251 10.07 -47.37 3.06
N GLU A 252 11.38 -47.14 3.26
CA GLU A 252 11.88 -46.41 4.42
C GLU A 252 11.45 -44.93 4.37
N GLN A 253 11.58 -44.29 3.20
CA GLN A 253 11.11 -42.92 3.01
C GLN A 253 9.60 -42.81 3.18
N GLN A 254 8.79 -43.75 2.69
CA GLN A 254 7.33 -43.66 2.84
C GLN A 254 6.86 -43.75 4.31
N ASN A 255 7.59 -44.49 5.16
CA ASN A 255 7.32 -44.55 6.60
C ASN A 255 7.93 -43.35 7.37
N GLU A 256 9.08 -42.82 6.92
CA GLU A 256 9.59 -41.53 7.41
C GLU A 256 8.67 -40.38 6.99
N PHE A 257 8.05 -40.43 5.82
CA PHE A 257 7.08 -39.44 5.32
C PHE A 257 5.85 -39.39 6.22
N GLU A 258 5.24 -40.51 6.58
CA GLU A 258 4.07 -40.51 7.48
C GLU A 258 4.42 -39.96 8.87
N ASN A 259 5.64 -40.19 9.38
CA ASN A 259 6.06 -39.68 10.68
C ASN A 259 6.52 -38.21 10.63
N HIS A 260 7.20 -37.79 9.57
CA HIS A 260 7.66 -36.43 9.36
C HIS A 260 6.50 -35.50 8.94
N GLU A 261 5.45 -36.02 8.30
CA GLU A 261 4.17 -35.33 8.07
C GLU A 261 3.50 -34.98 9.41
N ILE A 262 3.46 -35.91 10.36
CA ILE A 262 2.92 -35.67 11.72
C ILE A 262 3.79 -34.66 12.50
N GLU A 263 5.12 -34.77 12.42
CA GLU A 263 6.04 -33.88 13.15
C GLU A 263 6.08 -32.47 12.53
N MET A 264 6.04 -32.35 11.20
CA MET A 264 5.90 -31.08 10.49
C MET A 264 4.53 -30.45 10.71
N GLU A 265 3.42 -31.20 10.73
CA GLU A 265 2.10 -30.68 11.07
C GLU A 265 2.12 -30.00 12.45
N THR A 266 2.87 -30.57 13.39
CA THR A 266 3.01 -30.06 14.77
C THR A 266 3.93 -28.84 14.85
N ASN A 267 5.08 -28.86 14.18
CA ASN A 267 6.04 -27.74 14.20
C ASN A 267 5.56 -26.54 13.38
N VAL A 268 4.93 -26.77 12.21
CA VAL A 268 4.35 -25.72 11.37
C VAL A 268 3.12 -25.10 12.04
N THR A 269 2.33 -25.86 12.82
CA THR A 269 1.30 -25.23 13.67
C THR A 269 1.94 -24.34 14.72
N CYS A 270 3.00 -24.78 15.42
CA CYS A 270 3.70 -23.96 16.41
C CYS A 270 4.29 -22.68 15.81
N GLU A 271 5.03 -22.76 14.70
CA GLU A 271 5.66 -21.59 14.05
C GLU A 271 4.62 -20.62 13.45
N ASN A 272 3.52 -21.12 12.88
CA ASN A 272 2.44 -20.26 12.40
C ASN A 272 1.69 -19.59 13.55
N TYR A 273 1.52 -20.26 14.71
CA TYR A 273 1.00 -19.62 15.92
C TYR A 273 1.94 -18.52 16.41
N GLU A 274 3.26 -18.73 16.37
CA GLU A 274 4.25 -17.71 16.75
C GLU A 274 4.31 -16.53 15.77
N MET A 275 4.25 -16.76 14.47
CA MET A 275 4.21 -15.69 13.47
C MET A 275 2.90 -14.90 13.53
N ALA A 276 1.75 -15.57 13.71
CA ALA A 276 0.46 -14.91 13.86
C ALA A 276 0.38 -14.08 15.15
N THR A 277 0.97 -14.56 16.25
CA THR A 277 1.05 -13.80 17.51
C THR A 277 2.01 -12.61 17.39
N LYS A 278 3.17 -12.75 16.74
CA LYS A 278 4.07 -11.63 16.44
C LYS A 278 3.41 -10.56 15.57
N ALA A 279 2.79 -10.95 14.45
CA ALA A 279 2.06 -10.03 13.58
C ALA A 279 0.88 -9.34 14.29
N SER A 280 0.15 -10.07 15.15
CA SER A 280 -0.91 -9.48 15.96
C SER A 280 -0.37 -8.51 17.01
N SER A 281 0.80 -8.77 17.59
CA SER A 281 1.45 -7.87 18.54
C SER A 281 1.97 -6.59 17.89
N GLU A 282 2.52 -6.69 16.68
CA GLU A 282 2.99 -5.54 15.89
C GLU A 282 1.84 -4.65 15.44
N ASN A 283 0.72 -5.24 14.99
CA ASN A 283 -0.49 -4.48 14.66
C ASN A 283 -1.09 -3.77 15.88
N ASN A 284 -1.13 -4.44 17.04
CA ASN A 284 -1.60 -3.80 18.27
C ASN A 284 -0.66 -2.66 18.70
N LYS A 285 0.65 -2.81 18.52
CA LYS A 285 1.64 -1.76 18.80
C LYS A 285 1.44 -0.55 17.88
N MET A 286 1.29 -0.76 16.58
CA MET A 286 1.00 0.32 15.63
C MET A 286 -0.31 1.05 15.97
N ALA A 287 -1.37 0.32 16.36
CA ALA A 287 -2.62 0.93 16.77
C ALA A 287 -2.47 1.77 18.07
N THR A 288 -1.66 1.32 19.04
CA THR A 288 -1.37 2.14 20.23
C THR A 288 -0.52 3.37 19.92
N ASP A 289 0.44 3.27 19.00
CA ASP A 289 1.26 4.40 18.57
C ASP A 289 0.40 5.44 17.84
N GLU A 290 -0.53 5.02 16.98
CA GLU A 290 -1.49 5.90 16.28
C GLU A 290 -2.50 6.55 17.25
N ILE A 291 -2.91 5.86 18.31
CA ILE A 291 -3.72 6.45 19.40
C ILE A 291 -2.89 7.47 20.20
N GLY A 292 -1.60 7.20 20.41
CA GLY A 292 -0.66 8.10 21.09
C GLY A 292 -0.47 9.41 20.32
N GLU A 293 -0.15 9.34 19.03
CA GLU A 293 0.00 10.52 18.17
C GLU A 293 -1.30 11.34 18.10
N ASN A 294 -2.46 10.70 17.96
CA ASN A 294 -3.75 11.40 17.95
C ASN A 294 -4.06 12.09 19.29
N ASN A 295 -3.69 11.49 20.42
CA ASN A 295 -3.84 12.12 21.73
C ASN A 295 -2.88 13.31 21.90
N GLU A 296 -1.65 13.22 21.40
CA GLU A 296 -0.66 14.30 21.46
C GLU A 296 -1.09 15.51 20.60
N ILE A 297 -1.64 15.25 19.40
CA ILE A 297 -2.27 16.27 18.55
C ILE A 297 -3.46 16.92 19.29
N GLY A 298 -4.31 16.13 19.94
CA GLY A 298 -5.44 16.64 20.72
C GLY A 298 -5.02 17.53 21.90
N THR A 299 -3.95 17.17 22.61
CA THR A 299 -3.40 17.99 23.70
C THR A 299 -2.78 19.29 23.19
N ASN A 300 -2.05 19.27 22.06
CA ASN A 300 -1.46 20.46 21.47
C ASN A 300 -2.52 21.45 20.98
N ILE A 301 -3.59 20.97 20.34
CA ILE A 301 -4.74 21.81 19.95
C ILE A 301 -5.41 22.42 21.18
N THR A 302 -5.51 21.66 22.28
CA THR A 302 -6.11 22.16 23.53
C THR A 302 -5.23 23.22 24.21
N SER A 303 -3.91 23.05 24.21
CA SER A 303 -2.97 24.04 24.76
C SER A 303 -2.94 25.32 23.93
N GLU A 304 -2.92 25.22 22.60
CA GLU A 304 -2.97 26.39 21.70
C GLU A 304 -4.27 27.20 21.90
N ASN A 305 -5.41 26.51 22.03
CA ASN A 305 -6.69 27.16 22.31
C ASN A 305 -6.71 27.84 23.70
N ASN A 306 -6.09 27.24 24.71
CA ASN A 306 -5.97 27.85 26.04
C ASN A 306 -5.03 29.06 26.03
N GLU A 307 -3.89 29.02 25.33
CA GLU A 307 -3.01 30.18 25.17
C GLU A 307 -3.74 31.32 24.46
N MET A 308 -4.47 31.02 23.38
CA MET A 308 -5.27 32.02 22.66
C MET A 308 -6.33 32.67 23.56
N ALA A 309 -7.05 31.89 24.37
CA ALA A 309 -8.03 32.40 25.31
C ALA A 309 -7.39 33.28 26.41
N THR A 310 -6.18 32.93 26.85
CA THR A 310 -5.44 33.70 27.87
C THR A 310 -4.98 35.04 27.30
N ASN A 311 -4.45 35.05 26.07
CA ASN A 311 -4.03 36.27 25.37
C ASN A 311 -5.19 37.23 25.10
N VAL A 312 -6.34 36.71 24.65
CA VAL A 312 -7.57 37.53 24.47
C VAL A 312 -8.04 38.12 25.81
N THR A 313 -7.90 37.36 26.91
CA THR A 313 -8.27 37.86 28.24
C THR A 313 -7.30 38.93 28.74
N SER A 314 -5.99 38.80 28.48
CA SER A 314 -5.02 39.84 28.85
C SER A 314 -5.20 41.11 28.03
N GLU A 315 -5.43 41.01 26.72
CA GLU A 315 -5.70 42.17 25.85
C GLU A 315 -6.96 42.93 26.29
N ASN A 316 -8.03 42.20 26.64
CA ASN A 316 -9.25 42.81 27.16
C ASN A 316 -9.04 43.50 28.51
N ASN A 317 -8.18 42.94 29.38
CA ASN A 317 -7.85 43.58 30.65
C ASN A 317 -6.99 44.83 30.46
N GLU A 318 -6.00 44.83 29.56
CA GLU A 318 -5.20 46.01 29.23
C GLU A 318 -6.09 47.15 28.71
N MET A 319 -6.96 46.87 27.73
CA MET A 319 -7.93 47.86 27.21
C MET A 319 -8.84 48.44 28.31
N ALA A 320 -9.24 47.63 29.29
CA ALA A 320 -10.06 48.09 30.41
C ALA A 320 -9.29 48.99 31.40
N THR A 321 -7.99 48.74 31.61
CA THR A 321 -7.12 49.62 32.40
C THR A 321 -6.86 50.95 31.70
N ASP A 322 -6.60 50.93 30.40
CA ASP A 322 -6.36 52.14 29.61
C ASP A 322 -7.61 53.04 29.61
N ALA A 323 -8.80 52.46 29.40
CA ALA A 323 -10.07 53.18 29.48
C ALA A 323 -10.34 53.79 30.86
N LYS A 324 -9.90 53.14 31.96
CA LYS A 324 -9.97 53.71 33.31
C LYS A 324 -8.97 54.84 33.51
N GLY A 325 -7.78 54.73 32.93
CA GLY A 325 -6.76 55.77 32.93
C GLY A 325 -7.25 57.04 32.25
N GLU A 326 -7.78 56.92 31.03
CA GLU A 326 -8.35 58.04 30.27
C GLU A 326 -9.51 58.73 31.01
N ASN A 327 -10.40 57.95 31.62
CA ASN A 327 -11.51 58.51 32.41
C ASN A 327 -11.03 59.28 33.65
N ASN A 328 -10.00 58.77 34.33
CA ASN A 328 -9.42 59.45 35.49
C ASN A 328 -8.73 60.76 35.06
N GLU A 329 -7.98 60.73 33.96
CA GLU A 329 -7.30 61.92 33.42
C GLU A 329 -8.32 63.00 33.02
N MET A 330 -9.41 62.61 32.36
CA MET A 330 -10.54 63.49 32.04
C MET A 330 -11.19 64.09 33.30
N ALA A 331 -11.39 63.29 34.36
CA ALA A 331 -11.96 63.77 35.61
C ALA A 331 -11.07 64.80 36.33
N THR A 332 -9.74 64.61 36.32
CA THR A 332 -8.77 65.59 36.83
C THR A 332 -8.79 66.89 36.04
N ASN A 333 -8.86 66.81 34.71
CA ASN A 333 -8.92 68.00 33.84
C ASN A 333 -10.23 68.79 34.05
N VAL A 334 -11.37 68.10 34.18
CA VAL A 334 -12.65 68.77 34.51
C VAL A 334 -12.59 69.45 35.87
N SER A 335 -11.94 68.82 36.85
CA SER A 335 -11.78 69.40 38.19
C SER A 335 -10.87 70.63 38.18
N SER A 336 -9.80 70.65 37.39
CA SER A 336 -8.93 71.83 37.27
C SER A 336 -9.64 73.00 36.60
N VAL A 337 -10.38 72.75 35.50
CA VAL A 337 -11.18 73.76 34.79
C VAL A 337 -12.25 74.36 35.70
N ASN A 338 -12.93 73.54 36.50
CA ASN A 338 -13.92 74.05 37.47
C ASN A 338 -13.28 74.91 38.56
N ASN A 339 -12.07 74.57 39.03
CA ASN A 339 -11.35 75.38 39.99
C ASN A 339 -10.92 76.72 39.38
N GLU A 340 -10.36 76.73 38.17
CA GLU A 340 -10.01 77.97 37.46
C GLU A 340 -11.22 78.90 37.32
N MET A 341 -12.35 78.39 36.83
CA MET A 341 -13.59 79.15 36.66
C MET A 341 -14.14 79.72 37.99
N ALA A 342 -13.94 79.02 39.11
CA ALA A 342 -14.34 79.52 40.43
C ALA A 342 -13.43 80.66 40.93
N THR A 343 -12.13 80.62 40.62
CA THR A 343 -11.20 81.73 40.87
C THR A 343 -11.54 82.96 40.04
N ASP A 344 -11.85 82.78 38.76
CA ASP A 344 -12.21 83.89 37.87
C ASP A 344 -13.48 84.60 38.35
N LYS A 345 -14.53 83.84 38.70
CA LYS A 345 -15.76 84.41 39.30
C LYS A 345 -15.52 85.14 40.62
N LYS A 346 -14.56 84.69 41.44
CA LYS A 346 -14.17 85.43 42.65
C LYS A 346 -13.44 86.72 42.32
N GLY A 347 -12.61 86.72 41.28
CA GLY A 347 -11.95 87.92 40.75
C GLY A 347 -12.98 88.95 40.28
N GLU A 348 -13.91 88.54 39.42
CA GLU A 348 -14.99 89.40 38.90
C GLU A 348 -15.85 89.99 40.02
N ASN A 349 -16.25 89.19 41.02
CA ASN A 349 -17.01 89.70 42.16
C ASN A 349 -16.22 90.70 43.01
N ASN A 350 -14.92 90.50 43.19
CA ASN A 350 -14.07 91.45 43.91
C ASN A 350 -13.91 92.77 43.14
N GLU A 351 -13.75 92.70 41.82
CA GLU A 351 -13.70 93.90 40.97
C GLU A 351 -15.03 94.66 41.03
N MET A 352 -16.17 93.98 40.92
CA MET A 352 -17.50 94.58 41.03
C MET A 352 -17.70 95.26 42.40
N ALA A 353 -17.29 94.62 43.50
CA ALA A 353 -17.34 95.21 44.83
C ALA A 353 -16.49 96.48 44.93
N THR A 354 -15.30 96.51 44.32
CA THR A 354 -14.48 97.74 44.28
C THR A 354 -15.12 98.87 43.47
N TYR A 355 -15.80 98.55 42.37
CA TYR A 355 -16.56 99.55 41.59
C TYR A 355 -17.73 100.11 42.40
N GLU A 356 -18.54 99.26 43.05
CA GLU A 356 -19.66 99.70 43.90
C GLU A 356 -19.19 100.53 45.10
N THR A 357 -18.04 100.19 45.69
CA THR A 357 -17.45 100.97 46.79
C THR A 357 -16.95 102.33 46.29
N GLY A 358 -16.41 102.38 45.07
CA GLY A 358 -16.00 103.60 44.38
C GLY A 358 -17.17 104.53 44.11
N GLU A 359 -18.25 104.03 43.50
CA GLU A 359 -19.46 104.82 43.23
C GLU A 359 -20.13 105.32 44.53
N ASN A 360 -20.18 104.49 45.58
CA ASN A 360 -20.74 104.92 46.87
C ASN A 360 -19.92 106.03 47.52
N ASN A 361 -18.59 105.98 47.42
CA ASN A 361 -17.72 107.07 47.90
C ASN A 361 -17.90 108.35 47.08
N GLU A 362 -18.08 108.23 45.76
CA GLU A 362 -18.32 109.37 44.87
C GLU A 362 -19.69 110.03 45.15
N MET A 363 -20.75 109.22 45.34
CA MET A 363 -22.06 109.69 45.79
C MET A 363 -22.00 110.36 47.16
N ALA A 364 -21.26 109.80 48.13
CA ALA A 364 -21.08 110.42 49.44
C ALA A 364 -20.37 111.78 49.35
N THR A 365 -19.38 111.89 48.45
CA THR A 365 -18.65 113.14 48.20
C THR A 365 -19.57 114.18 47.57
N ASN A 366 -20.38 113.79 46.59
CA ASN A 366 -21.36 114.67 45.95
C ASN A 366 -22.48 115.10 46.90
N ALA A 367 -23.00 114.21 47.75
CA ALA A 367 -23.99 114.54 48.77
C ALA A 367 -23.41 115.49 49.84
N THR A 368 -22.11 115.38 50.14
CA THR A 368 -21.41 116.32 51.03
C THR A 368 -21.21 117.68 50.35
N ALA A 369 -20.97 117.70 49.04
CA ALA A 369 -20.88 118.93 48.25
C ALA A 369 -22.24 119.65 48.13
N GLU A 370 -23.32 118.92 47.85
CA GLU A 370 -24.70 119.47 47.82
C GLU A 370 -25.14 120.00 49.19
N ASN A 371 -24.79 119.31 50.28
CA ASN A 371 -25.02 119.83 51.63
C ASN A 371 -24.20 121.09 51.92
N ASN A 372 -22.96 121.18 51.42
CA ASN A 372 -22.15 122.39 51.57
C ASN A 372 -22.66 123.55 50.72
N GLU A 373 -23.26 123.31 49.55
CA GLU A 373 -23.97 124.35 48.78
C GLU A 373 -25.25 124.82 49.48
N MET A 374 -26.05 123.91 50.07
CA MET A 374 -27.23 124.30 50.87
C MET A 374 -26.88 125.06 52.17
N VAL A 375 -25.73 124.78 52.79
CA VAL A 375 -25.29 125.47 54.02
C VAL A 375 -24.79 126.91 53.75
N THR A 376 -24.49 127.26 52.49
CA THR A 376 -24.20 128.65 52.11
C THR A 376 -25.44 129.49 51.77
N ASP A 377 -26.63 128.90 51.71
CA ASP A 377 -27.90 129.60 51.46
C ASP A 377 -28.65 130.00 52.76
N GLU A 378 -28.08 129.74 53.96
CA GLU A 378 -28.73 130.06 55.25
C GLU A 378 -27.98 131.05 56.16
N ARG A 379 -26.95 131.76 55.67
CA ARG A 379 -26.35 132.93 56.37
C ARG A 379 -25.93 134.03 55.39
N GLY A 380 -26.87 134.90 55.02
CA GLY A 380 -26.58 136.16 54.32
C GLY A 380 -27.81 136.84 53.74
#